data_AF-A0A8D8TUH5-F1
#
_entry.id   AF-A0A8D8TUH5-F1
#
_cell.length_a   1.000
_cell.length_b   1.000
_cell.length_c   1.000
_cell.angle_alpha   90.00
_cell.angle_beta   90.00
_cell.angle_gamma   90.00
#
_symmetry.space_group_name_H-M   'P 1'
#
loop_
_entity.id
_entity.type
_entity.pdbx_description
1 polymer ?
#
loop_
_entity_poly.entity_id
_entity_poly.type
_entity_poly.pdbx_seq_one_letter_code
_entity_poly.pdbx_strand_id
1 'polypeptide(L)'
;MKSDVTNLASWAFVWMGIGLSLLLKPIGFSPFANAAAPGGSMFGDVNISAILDSFSVSYDKRVRPNYGGPPVTVGVTMYVLSISSLSEVQMVIPRTRKNSPNFFFF
;
A
#
# COMPACT_ATOMS: atom_id res chain seq x y z
N MET A 1 52.33 49.48 15.11
CA MET A 1 50.88 49.56 15.38
C MET A 1 50.06 49.43 14.08
N LYS A 2 50.35 48.43 13.25
CA LYS A 2 49.61 48.09 12.00
C LYS A 2 49.51 46.57 11.77
N SER A 3 50.27 45.76 12.51
CA SER A 3 50.31 44.29 12.46
C SER A 3 49.13 43.60 13.15
N ASP A 4 48.47 44.31 14.07
CA ASP A 4 47.44 43.71 14.92
C ASP A 4 46.10 43.63 14.18
N VAL A 5 45.78 44.68 13.40
CA VAL A 5 44.54 44.76 12.61
C VAL A 5 44.55 43.76 11.46
N THR A 6 45.71 43.49 10.84
CA THR A 6 45.83 42.52 9.74
C THR A 6 45.70 41.08 10.21
N ASN A 7 46.17 40.77 11.43
CA ASN A 7 45.98 39.46 12.04
C ASN A 7 44.50 39.23 12.38
N LEU A 8 43.86 40.17 13.08
CA LEU A 8 42.45 40.05 13.44
C LEU A 8 41.55 39.94 12.20
N ALA A 9 41.87 40.65 11.12
CA ALA A 9 41.18 40.53 9.84
C ALA A 9 41.33 39.13 9.22
N SER A 10 42.52 38.51 9.31
CA SER A 10 42.76 37.15 8.81
C SER A 10 41.93 36.10 9.56
N TRP A 11 41.82 36.22 10.89
CA TRP A 11 40.98 35.34 11.70
C TRP A 11 39.48 35.50 11.41
N ALA A 12 39.04 36.72 11.06
CA ALA A 12 37.65 36.97 10.68
C ALA A 12 37.25 36.20 9.40
N PHE A 13 38.14 36.09 8.42
CA PHE A 13 37.88 35.30 7.20
C PHE A 13 37.77 33.80 7.47
N VAL A 14 38.52 33.27 8.44
CA VAL A 14 38.42 31.87 8.88
C VAL A 14 37.03 31.61 9.51
N TRP A 15 36.59 32.49 10.41
CA TRP A 15 35.26 32.39 11.03
C TRP A 15 34.12 32.57 10.04
N MET A 16 34.28 33.45 9.05
CA MET A 16 33.30 33.63 7.98
C MET A 16 33.21 32.41 7.07
N GLY A 17 34.34 31.75 6.77
CA GLY A 17 34.38 30.50 6.03
C GLY A 17 33.65 29.35 6.75
N ILE A 18 33.91 29.19 8.06
CA ILE A 18 33.24 28.18 8.90
C ILE A 18 31.73 28.43 8.97
N GLY A 19 31.32 29.69 9.18
CA GLY A 19 29.90 30.07 9.19
C GLY A 19 29.20 29.79 7.86
N LEU A 20 29.88 30.05 6.74
CA LEU A 20 29.35 29.80 5.40
C LEU A 20 29.25 28.30 5.09
N SER A 21 30.20 27.48 5.53
CA SER A 21 30.15 26.01 5.41
C SER A 21 29.03 25.38 6.23
N LEU A 22 28.65 25.97 7.36
CA LEU A 22 27.50 25.52 8.16
C LEU A 22 26.15 25.93 7.53
N LEU A 23 26.12 27.05 6.81
CA LEU A 23 24.92 27.54 6.13
C LEU A 23 24.66 26.76 4.82
N LEU A 24 25.72 26.46 4.06
CA LEU A 24 25.66 25.65 2.85
C LEU A 24 25.74 24.15 3.21
N LYS A 25 24.68 23.63 3.85
CA LYS A 25 24.54 22.17 4.01
C LYS A 25 24.71 21.49 2.64
N PRO A 26 25.59 20.49 2.50
CA PRO A 26 25.77 19.80 1.23
C PRO A 26 24.44 19.19 0.81
N ILE A 27 23.97 19.58 -0.38
CA ILE A 27 22.88 18.92 -1.08
C ILE A 27 23.31 17.45 -1.24
N GLY A 28 22.70 16.54 -0.48
CA GLY A 28 22.73 15.12 -0.85
C GLY A 28 23.25 14.09 0.16
N PHE A 29 23.29 14.33 1.47
CA PHE A 29 23.42 13.20 2.41
C PHE A 29 22.63 13.38 3.71
N SER A 30 21.33 13.09 3.63
CA SER A 30 20.55 12.68 4.79
C SER A 30 20.70 11.16 4.96
N PRO A 31 21.28 10.63 6.06
CA PRO A 31 21.37 9.18 6.29
C PRO A 31 20.02 8.53 6.65
N PHE A 32 18.93 9.29 6.57
CA PHE A 32 17.57 8.83 6.85
C PHE A 32 16.71 9.01 5.60
N ALA A 33 16.00 7.95 5.23
CA ALA A 33 14.96 8.02 4.22
C ALA A 33 13.84 8.93 4.73
N ASN A 34 13.55 10.00 3.99
CA ASN A 34 12.38 10.84 4.25
C ASN A 34 11.13 10.05 3.84
N ALA A 35 10.57 9.28 4.79
CA ALA A 35 9.28 8.64 4.60
C ALA A 35 8.20 9.73 4.51
N ALA A 36 7.56 9.80 3.34
CA ALA A 36 6.37 10.58 3.03
C ALA A 36 6.51 12.12 3.19
N ALA A 37 6.75 12.80 2.07
CA ALA A 37 6.05 14.07 1.86
C ALA A 37 4.62 13.73 1.42
N PRO A 38 3.58 13.97 2.24
CA PRO A 38 2.21 13.75 1.82
C PRO A 38 1.80 14.93 0.94
N GLY A 39 2.20 14.91 -0.32
CA GLY A 39 1.58 15.71 -1.37
C GLY A 39 0.26 15.05 -1.79
N GLY A 40 -0.69 14.95 -0.86
CA GLY A 40 -2.01 14.38 -1.08
C GLY A 40 -3.08 15.34 -0.58
N SER A 41 -3.95 15.78 -1.49
CA SER A 41 -5.10 16.67 -1.28
C SER A 41 -5.81 16.43 0.06
N MET A 42 -5.91 17.48 0.89
CA MET A 42 -6.63 17.44 2.16
C MET A 42 -8.17 17.50 1.99
N PHE A 43 -8.71 17.91 0.83
CA PHE A 43 -10.15 17.95 0.56
C PHE A 43 -10.43 17.93 -0.95
N GLY A 44 -11.30 17.04 -1.42
CA GLY A 44 -12.24 17.42 -2.50
C GLY A 44 -12.33 16.57 -3.77
N ASP A 45 -11.54 15.52 -3.96
CA ASP A 45 -11.81 14.47 -4.95
C ASP A 45 -11.34 13.14 -4.35
N VAL A 46 -12.27 12.24 -4.03
CA VAL A 46 -11.91 10.90 -3.56
C VAL A 46 -11.35 10.14 -4.76
N ASN A 47 -10.03 10.15 -4.87
CA ASN A 47 -9.36 9.34 -5.88
C ASN A 47 -9.43 7.87 -5.44
N ILE A 48 -10.43 7.17 -5.96
CA ILE A 48 -10.69 5.76 -5.66
C ILE A 48 -9.46 4.90 -6.00
N SER A 49 -8.72 5.24 -7.05
CA SER A 49 -7.50 4.52 -7.46
C SER A 49 -6.41 4.61 -6.39
N ALA A 50 -6.19 5.79 -5.81
CA ALA A 50 -5.23 5.96 -4.73
C ALA A 50 -5.59 5.12 -3.48
N ILE A 51 -6.89 4.92 -3.23
CA ILE A 51 -7.37 4.07 -2.14
C ILE A 51 -7.16 2.59 -2.47
N LEU A 52 -7.51 2.13 -3.67
CA LEU A 52 -7.31 0.74 -4.08
C LEU A 52 -5.84 0.32 -4.13
N ASP A 53 -4.95 1.23 -4.53
CA ASP A 53 -3.51 1.02 -4.49
C ASP A 53 -3.01 0.85 -3.05
N SER A 54 -3.53 1.67 -2.11
CA SER A 54 -3.15 1.58 -0.69
C SER A 54 -3.54 0.24 -0.03
N PHE A 55 -4.63 -0.40 -0.50
CA PHE A 55 -5.01 -1.74 -0.02
C PHE A 55 -4.24 -2.87 -0.68
N SER A 56 -3.64 -2.64 -1.85
CA SER A 56 -3.07 -3.71 -2.67
C SER A 56 -1.55 -3.84 -2.55
N VAL A 57 -0.82 -2.75 -2.30
CA VAL A 57 0.66 -2.73 -2.33
C VAL A 57 1.33 -3.69 -1.33
N SER A 58 0.76 -3.88 -0.14
CA SER A 58 1.34 -4.72 0.91
C SER A 58 0.45 -5.89 1.35
N TYR A 59 -0.67 -6.12 0.65
CA TYR A 59 -1.60 -7.19 1.00
C TYR A 59 -1.21 -8.53 0.39
N ASP A 60 -0.82 -9.49 1.23
CA ASP A 60 -0.62 -10.88 0.81
C ASP A 60 -1.93 -11.68 0.92
N LYS A 61 -2.59 -11.87 -0.22
CA LYS A 61 -3.84 -12.65 -0.32
C LYS A 61 -3.71 -14.15 0.00
N ARG A 62 -2.48 -14.68 0.10
CA ARG A 62 -2.25 -16.10 0.38
C ARG A 62 -2.37 -16.40 1.87
N VAL A 63 -2.20 -15.38 2.71
CA VAL A 63 -2.20 -15.50 4.16
C VAL A 63 -3.62 -15.26 4.66
N ARG A 64 -4.17 -16.23 5.41
CA ARG A 64 -5.49 -16.04 6.05
C ARG A 64 -5.45 -14.83 7.00
N PRO A 65 -6.54 -14.06 7.12
CA PRO A 65 -6.67 -13.09 8.21
C PRO A 65 -6.39 -13.75 9.56
N ASN A 66 -5.68 -13.05 10.45
CA ASN A 66 -5.27 -13.55 11.76
C ASN A 66 -4.42 -14.85 11.70
N TYR A 67 -3.46 -14.91 10.76
CA TYR A 67 -2.52 -16.03 10.68
C TYR A 67 -1.73 -16.18 11.99
N GLY A 68 -1.70 -17.39 12.57
CA GLY A 68 -1.06 -17.66 13.87
C GLY A 68 -1.91 -17.31 15.11
N GLY A 69 -3.01 -16.57 14.95
CA GLY A 69 -3.98 -16.28 16.01
C GLY A 69 -5.22 -17.18 15.98
N PRO A 70 -6.27 -16.82 16.74
CA PRO A 70 -7.56 -17.51 16.74
C PRO A 70 -8.21 -17.66 15.34
N PRO A 71 -9.06 -18.67 15.12
CA PRO A 71 -9.79 -18.85 13.87
C PRO A 71 -10.67 -17.65 13.49
N VAL A 72 -10.79 -17.37 12.18
CA VAL A 72 -11.66 -16.32 11.66
C VAL A 72 -13.10 -16.82 11.54
N THR A 73 -14.06 -16.02 12.00
CA THR A 73 -15.49 -16.32 11.84
C THR A 73 -15.95 -15.84 10.46
N VAL A 74 -16.53 -16.74 9.67
CA VAL A 74 -17.03 -16.43 8.32
C VAL A 74 -18.55 -16.49 8.32
N GLY A 75 -19.20 -15.38 8.02
CA GLY A 75 -20.64 -15.33 7.78
C GLY A 75 -20.96 -15.87 6.39
N VAL A 76 -21.80 -16.91 6.30
CA VAL A 76 -22.22 -17.52 5.03
C VAL A 76 -23.73 -17.38 4.89
N THR A 77 -24.18 -16.84 3.75
CA THR A 77 -25.60 -16.74 3.38
C THR A 77 -25.79 -17.33 1.99
N MET A 78 -26.78 -18.22 1.84
CA MET A 78 -27.15 -18.81 0.54
C MET A 78 -28.56 -18.35 0.15
N TYR A 79 -28.72 -17.93 -1.10
CA TYR A 79 -30.04 -17.71 -1.71
C TYR A 79 -30.28 -18.75 -2.79
N VAL A 80 -31.27 -19.61 -2.59
CA VAL A 80 -31.61 -20.70 -3.52
C VAL A 80 -32.68 -20.18 -4.49
N LEU A 81 -32.29 -20.02 -5.76
CA LEU A 81 -33.22 -19.59 -6.81
C LEU A 81 -34.17 -20.72 -7.21
N SER A 82 -33.61 -21.91 -7.47
CA SER A 82 -34.37 -23.13 -7.75
C SER A 82 -33.46 -24.35 -7.61
N ILE A 83 -34.09 -25.50 -7.35
CA ILE A 83 -33.43 -26.81 -7.43
C ILE A 83 -33.97 -27.50 -8.68
N SER A 84 -33.08 -27.95 -9.55
CA SER A 84 -33.42 -28.69 -10.77
C SER A 84 -33.55 -30.19 -10.49
N SER A 85 -33.93 -30.98 -11.50
CA SER A 85 -34.27 -32.41 -11.37
C SER A 85 -33.16 -33.25 -10.71
N LEU A 86 -33.50 -34.06 -9.72
CA LEU A 86 -32.54 -34.91 -8.99
C LEU A 86 -32.25 -36.21 -9.76
N SER A 87 -30.98 -36.62 -9.85
CA SER A 87 -30.61 -37.94 -10.38
C SER A 87 -30.37 -38.92 -9.23
N GLU A 88 -31.26 -39.91 -9.08
CA GLU A 88 -31.13 -40.96 -8.06
C GLU A 88 -29.96 -41.90 -8.35
N VAL A 89 -29.80 -42.33 -9.60
CA VAL A 89 -28.76 -43.28 -10.00
C VAL A 89 -27.36 -42.66 -9.91
N GLN A 90 -27.24 -41.39 -10.27
CA GLN A 90 -25.94 -40.70 -10.28
C GLN A 90 -25.60 -40.05 -8.94
N MET A 91 -26.53 -40.05 -7.97
CA MET A 91 -26.38 -39.44 -6.65
C MET A 91 -25.83 -38.01 -6.73
N VAL A 92 -26.31 -37.24 -7.71
CA VAL A 92 -25.80 -35.91 -7.98
C VAL A 92 -26.95 -34.97 -8.33
N ILE A 93 -26.92 -33.78 -7.73
CA ILE A 93 -27.79 -32.65 -8.09
C ILE A 93 -27.23 -32.02 -9.38
N PRO A 94 -28.09 -31.53 -10.31
CA PRO A 94 -27.61 -31.02 -11.58
C PRO A 94 -26.65 -29.86 -11.38
N ARG A 95 -25.53 -29.91 -12.10
CA ARG A 95 -24.68 -28.74 -12.29
C ARG A 95 -25.33 -27.90 -13.38
N THR A 96 -25.57 -26.62 -13.09
CA THR A 96 -26.15 -25.64 -14.03
C THR A 96 -25.23 -25.43 -15.25
N ARG A 97 -25.26 -26.36 -16.21
CA ARG A 97 -24.67 -26.19 -17.55
C ARG A 97 -25.77 -25.57 -18.42
N LYS A 98 -25.62 -24.29 -18.74
CA LYS A 98 -26.62 -23.49 -19.48
C LYS A 98 -26.96 -24.03 -20.88
N ASN A 99 -26.07 -24.82 -21.51
CA ASN A 99 -26.25 -25.36 -22.86
C ASN A 99 -25.82 -26.84 -22.96
N SER A 100 -26.63 -27.79 -22.47
CA SER A 100 -26.51 -29.20 -22.88
C SER A 100 -27.73 -29.61 -23.70
N PRO A 101 -27.57 -30.13 -24.94
CA PRO A 101 -28.70 -30.58 -25.73
C PRO A 101 -29.39 -31.75 -25.02
N ASN A 102 -30.68 -31.56 -24.76
CA ASN A 102 -31.71 -32.55 -24.45
C ASN A 102 -31.17 -33.92 -24.02
N PHE A 103 -30.76 -34.05 -22.76
CA PHE A 103 -30.68 -35.37 -22.15
C PHE A 103 -32.06 -35.70 -21.57
N PHE A 104 -32.96 -36.11 -22.48
CA PHE A 104 -34.23 -36.74 -22.12
C PHE A 104 -33.86 -38.05 -21.39
N PHE A 105 -34.14 -38.12 -20.10
CA PHE A 105 -34.31 -39.41 -19.44
C PHE A 105 -35.73 -39.87 -19.75
N PHE A 106 -35.86 -41.09 -20.25
CA PHE A 106 -37.14 -41.79 -20.42
C PHE A 106 -37.89 -41.87 -19.09
#